data_AF-A0A929SI21-F1
#
_entry.id   AF-A0A929SI21-F1
#
_cell.length_a   1.000
_cell.length_b   1.000
_cell.length_c   1.000
_cell.angle_alpha   90.00
_cell.angle_beta   90.00
_cell.angle_gamma   90.00
#
_symmetry.space_group_name_H-M   'P 1'
#
loop_
_entity.id
_entity.type
_entity.pdbx_description
1 polymer ?
#
loop_
_entity_poly.entity_id
_entity_poly.type
_entity_poly.pdbx_seq_one_letter_code
_entity_poly.pdbx_strand_id
1 'polypeptide(L)'
;GGKVADAAYGGQSADGDSVSNTLTSNDTEFGGDVVGGASSNSDALSNIANLSGGKVNGYVYGGKGGKNATTNKVTLNNVTAKGVIGGYASGGDAKGNNVTVNGGKVTQDVIGGLGDGREASGNTVTLDGGANVGGSVYGGKGIKGKGNTVNFKNASVAGKIYGIDNANAYNSDNTLNVYNASTKKTAKDIVNFNTLNFNGLSEANSKNNPALGLSADDKTDINNATFKINNTAYDPNVDNYGNFNVQEGKEYYLVHNEKGFKNFTEKAKQTGSVFTIKNATTYETSIKGLIKSYDEKDILIQGSKNVDRKIKNDDGSGFDNEELTRYGGSANGNTVNIGTTAGAGVDFGGLNVNAGSNANVNFIDGKNLGNISSAGGTLNIGKDRHNPLKPNTLSARNISGFKNINFFLPPNITNGDSMLKLTDPNAHTDLSNIGGKITAYISGNADSTPTSTVHLIKKEGNGLLKLPDASKLVARVVQGVSLRYENYYLTNNNNKSLDLNFDRLKTGAHTNVTMNPDTKSFAETRTAGLAALKSGSELITNYLDKLIPDGHLELFPFAIGEVHSLRYETGSHIDSKGYAVAAG
;
A
#
# COMPACT_ATOMS: atom_id res chain seq x y z
N GLY A 1 -7.70 55.25 7.40
CA GLY A 1 -6.42 55.95 7.24
C GLY A 1 -6.11 56.78 8.47
N GLY A 2 -4.96 56.62 9.10
CA GLY A 2 -4.51 57.48 10.20
C GLY A 2 -3.49 56.81 11.12
N LYS A 3 -2.95 57.57 12.08
CA LYS A 3 -2.05 57.06 13.13
C LYS A 3 -2.66 57.29 14.51
N VAL A 4 -2.76 56.22 15.28
CA VAL A 4 -3.06 56.25 16.72
C VAL A 4 -1.74 56.01 17.44
N ALA A 5 -1.30 56.98 18.25
CA ALA A 5 0.03 56.94 18.87
C ALA A 5 0.20 55.80 19.87
N ASP A 6 -0.87 55.43 20.59
CA ASP A 6 -0.85 54.46 21.67
C ASP A 6 -1.80 53.27 21.39
N ALA A 7 -2.27 52.62 22.45
CA ALA A 7 -3.27 51.55 22.38
C ALA A 7 -4.68 52.08 22.10
N ALA A 8 -5.53 51.24 21.52
CA ALA A 8 -6.93 51.55 21.24
C ALA A 8 -7.87 50.48 21.82
N TYR A 9 -8.97 50.94 22.41
CA TYR A 9 -9.95 50.10 23.08
C TYR A 9 -11.36 50.38 22.54
N GLY A 10 -12.10 49.34 22.15
CA GLY A 10 -13.52 49.48 21.78
C GLY A 10 -14.42 49.73 22.99
N GLY A 11 -13.98 49.31 24.18
CA GLY A 11 -14.60 49.61 25.47
C GLY A 11 -13.68 49.16 26.62
N GLN A 12 -13.74 49.85 27.75
CA GLN A 12 -12.92 49.55 28.91
C GLN A 12 -13.72 49.68 30.20
N SER A 13 -13.54 48.71 31.10
CA SER A 13 -14.14 48.66 32.43
C SER A 13 -13.09 48.28 33.47
N ALA A 14 -13.21 48.85 34.68
CA ALA A 14 -12.41 48.42 35.82
C ALA A 14 -13.03 47.17 36.46
N ASP A 15 -14.27 47.29 36.96
CA ASP A 15 -14.91 46.28 37.80
C ASP A 15 -16.14 45.59 37.18
N GLY A 16 -16.74 46.18 36.15
CA GLY A 16 -17.83 45.58 35.38
C GLY A 16 -17.33 44.74 34.21
N ASP A 17 -18.22 43.94 33.64
CA ASP A 17 -17.92 43.17 32.42
C ASP A 17 -17.75 44.09 31.21
N SER A 18 -16.81 43.73 30.34
CA SER A 18 -16.70 44.31 29.00
C SER A 18 -17.51 43.44 28.04
N VAL A 19 -18.69 43.92 27.65
CA VAL A 19 -19.66 43.12 26.87
C VAL A 19 -19.91 43.76 25.51
N SER A 20 -19.74 42.98 24.45
CA SER A 20 -20.18 43.33 23.08
C SER A 20 -19.57 44.62 22.52
N ASN A 21 -18.40 45.04 22.99
CA ASN A 21 -17.69 46.18 22.42
C ASN A 21 -17.08 45.82 21.06
N THR A 22 -17.05 46.78 20.14
CA THR A 22 -16.49 46.57 18.79
C THR A 22 -15.54 47.68 18.44
N LEU A 23 -14.30 47.32 18.10
CA LEU A 23 -13.32 48.22 17.49
C LEU A 23 -13.15 47.82 16.03
N THR A 24 -13.42 48.76 15.11
CA THR A 24 -13.18 48.58 13.67
C THR A 24 -12.18 49.63 13.19
N SER A 25 -11.23 49.22 12.35
CA SER A 25 -10.32 50.16 11.69
C SER A 25 -10.02 49.76 10.25
N ASN A 26 -9.67 50.75 9.44
CA ASN A 26 -9.26 50.59 8.05
C ASN A 26 -8.00 51.43 7.81
N ASP A 27 -6.94 50.80 7.30
CA ASP A 27 -5.65 51.41 6.96
C ASP A 27 -5.09 52.31 8.07
N THR A 28 -5.08 51.80 9.30
CA THR A 28 -4.66 52.56 10.50
C THR A 28 -3.35 51.99 11.05
N GLU A 29 -2.45 52.87 11.45
CA GLU A 29 -1.27 52.50 12.23
C GLU A 29 -1.53 52.74 13.72
N PHE A 30 -1.41 51.69 14.54
CA PHE A 30 -1.49 51.75 16.00
C PHE A 30 -0.08 51.60 16.59
N GLY A 31 0.30 52.52 17.46
CA GLY A 31 1.58 52.45 18.18
C GLY A 31 1.57 51.41 19.31
N GLY A 32 0.40 51.09 19.86
CA GLY A 32 0.23 50.09 20.92
C GLY A 32 -0.67 48.91 20.54
N ASP A 33 -1.29 48.32 21.55
CA ASP A 33 -2.25 47.21 21.41
C ASP A 33 -3.60 47.69 20.86
N VAL A 34 -4.32 46.78 20.19
CA VAL A 34 -5.71 47.00 19.78
C VAL A 34 -6.59 46.00 20.49
N VAL A 35 -7.61 46.48 21.21
CA VAL A 35 -8.45 45.64 22.06
C VAL A 35 -9.92 45.90 21.76
N GLY A 36 -10.67 44.86 21.38
CA GLY A 36 -12.11 44.98 21.13
C GLY A 36 -12.88 45.42 22.38
N GLY A 37 -12.52 44.87 23.55
CA GLY A 37 -12.99 45.33 24.86
C GLY A 37 -12.16 44.78 26.03
N ALA A 38 -12.04 45.54 27.10
CA ALA A 38 -11.22 45.20 28.26
C ALA A 38 -11.97 45.35 29.58
N SER A 39 -11.83 44.37 30.47
CA SER A 39 -12.21 44.46 31.89
C SER A 39 -11.01 44.09 32.77
N SER A 40 -10.72 44.92 33.77
CA SER A 40 -9.55 44.70 34.65
C SER A 40 -9.82 43.61 35.69
N ASN A 41 -11.01 43.59 36.28
CA ASN A 41 -11.37 42.71 37.40
C ASN A 41 -12.58 41.79 37.10
N SER A 42 -13.15 41.86 35.89
CA SER A 42 -14.32 41.05 35.50
C SER A 42 -14.14 40.40 34.12
N ASP A 43 -15.25 39.95 33.52
CA ASP A 43 -15.23 39.18 32.29
C ASP A 43 -15.12 40.07 31.04
N ALA A 44 -14.52 39.54 29.98
CA ALA A 44 -14.60 40.08 28.63
C ALA A 44 -15.43 39.14 27.75
N LEU A 45 -16.63 39.58 27.39
CA LEU A 45 -17.64 38.77 26.73
C LEU A 45 -17.98 39.34 25.34
N SER A 46 -17.85 38.52 24.30
CA SER A 46 -18.33 38.83 22.95
C SER A 46 -17.79 40.12 22.34
N ASN A 47 -16.59 40.55 22.71
CA ASN A 47 -15.96 41.74 22.15
C ASN A 47 -15.29 41.44 20.81
N ILE A 48 -15.19 42.45 19.94
CA ILE A 48 -14.76 42.29 18.56
C ILE A 48 -13.66 43.30 18.22
N ALA A 49 -12.55 42.83 17.64
CA ALA A 49 -11.58 43.65 16.93
C ALA A 49 -11.58 43.28 15.44
N ASN A 50 -11.95 44.21 14.56
CA ASN A 50 -12.01 44.01 13.12
C ASN A 50 -11.13 45.04 12.39
N LEU A 51 -9.97 44.61 11.91
CA LEU A 51 -8.97 45.49 11.30
C LEU A 51 -8.73 45.09 9.85
N SER A 52 -8.66 46.08 8.96
CA SER A 52 -8.34 45.89 7.55
C SER A 52 -7.23 46.83 7.14
N GLY A 53 -6.14 46.29 6.58
CA GLY A 53 -4.94 47.05 6.24
C GLY A 53 -4.25 47.66 7.47
N GLY A 54 -3.18 48.41 7.22
CA GLY A 54 -2.42 49.08 8.28
C GLY A 54 -1.55 48.16 9.14
N LYS A 55 -1.15 48.68 10.31
CA LYS A 55 -0.14 48.07 11.17
C LYS A 55 -0.48 48.26 12.65
N VAL A 56 -0.33 47.20 13.43
CA VAL A 56 -0.40 47.23 14.90
C VAL A 56 0.98 46.90 15.44
N ASN A 57 1.63 47.88 16.07
CA ASN A 57 2.96 47.66 16.67
C ASN A 57 2.89 46.81 17.96
N GLY A 58 1.69 46.68 18.55
CA GLY A 58 1.37 45.75 19.65
C GLY A 58 0.59 44.51 19.22
N TYR A 59 -0.10 43.90 20.18
CA TYR A 59 -1.00 42.76 19.97
C TYR A 59 -2.42 43.21 19.64
N VAL A 60 -3.15 42.32 18.96
CA VAL A 60 -4.60 42.49 18.74
C VAL A 60 -5.35 41.50 19.61
N TYR A 61 -6.27 42.01 20.41
CA TYR A 61 -7.13 41.24 21.31
C TYR A 61 -8.59 41.41 20.92
N GLY A 62 -9.34 40.30 20.83
CA GLY A 62 -10.79 40.38 20.71
C GLY A 62 -11.38 40.91 22.02
N GLY A 63 -10.93 40.34 23.15
CA GLY A 63 -11.22 40.86 24.48
C GLY A 63 -10.15 40.48 25.51
N LYS A 64 -10.04 41.30 26.56
CA LYS A 64 -9.13 41.09 27.70
C LYS A 64 -9.91 41.15 29.01
N GLY A 65 -10.01 40.01 29.71
CA GLY A 65 -10.74 39.90 30.97
C GLY A 65 -9.80 39.58 32.14
N GLY A 66 -10.04 40.24 33.28
CA GLY A 66 -9.41 39.91 34.56
C GLY A 66 -9.78 38.50 35.04
N LYS A 67 -11.04 38.12 34.78
CA LYS A 67 -11.59 36.78 35.02
C LYS A 67 -11.63 36.01 33.70
N ASN A 68 -12.80 35.83 33.09
CA ASN A 68 -12.96 35.03 31.87
C ASN A 68 -12.85 35.88 30.60
N ALA A 69 -12.48 35.23 29.50
CA ALA A 69 -12.54 35.79 28.16
C ALA A 69 -13.31 34.84 27.25
N THR A 70 -14.58 35.17 27.02
CA THR A 70 -15.52 34.27 26.35
C THR A 70 -16.05 34.88 25.05
N THR A 71 -16.13 34.06 24.00
CA THR A 71 -16.75 34.40 22.71
C THR A 71 -16.24 35.66 22.03
N ASN A 72 -15.02 36.11 22.36
CA ASN A 72 -14.42 37.28 21.74
C ASN A 72 -13.87 36.93 20.35
N LYS A 73 -13.83 37.93 19.46
CA LYS A 73 -13.46 37.74 18.06
C LYS A 73 -12.39 38.72 17.61
N VAL A 74 -11.40 38.22 16.88
CA VAL A 74 -10.47 39.04 16.08
C VAL A 74 -10.61 38.68 14.61
N THR A 75 -10.66 39.70 13.75
CA THR A 75 -10.54 39.54 12.30
C THR A 75 -9.52 40.53 11.76
N LEU A 76 -8.48 40.02 11.12
CA LEU A 76 -7.46 40.80 10.43
C LEU A 76 -7.55 40.53 8.93
N ASN A 77 -7.70 41.58 8.12
CA ASN A 77 -7.60 41.50 6.67
C ASN A 77 -6.37 42.28 6.20
N ASN A 78 -5.31 41.59 5.77
CA ASN A 78 -4.06 42.20 5.29
C ASN A 78 -3.40 43.16 6.31
N VAL A 79 -3.41 42.79 7.59
CA VAL A 79 -2.83 43.60 8.68
C VAL A 79 -1.46 43.06 9.07
N THR A 80 -0.53 43.96 9.39
CA THR A 80 0.71 43.59 10.08
C THR A 80 0.54 43.78 11.59
N ALA A 81 0.68 42.73 12.40
CA ALA A 81 0.55 42.80 13.86
C ALA A 81 1.69 42.08 14.58
N LYS A 82 1.95 42.44 15.84
CA LYS A 82 2.95 41.73 16.65
C LYS A 82 2.47 40.30 16.94
N GLY A 83 1.29 40.15 17.51
CA GLY A 83 0.61 38.88 17.81
C GLY A 83 -0.90 39.07 17.88
N VAL A 84 -1.65 37.97 17.89
CA VAL A 84 -3.12 38.01 17.88
C VAL A 84 -3.70 37.05 18.89
N ILE A 85 -4.64 37.51 19.71
CA ILE A 85 -5.29 36.71 20.74
C ILE A 85 -6.81 36.91 20.67
N GLY A 86 -7.59 35.85 20.45
CA GLY A 86 -9.05 35.96 20.38
C GLY A 86 -9.64 36.47 21.69
N GLY A 87 -9.28 35.81 22.80
CA GLY A 87 -9.59 36.27 24.15
C GLY A 87 -8.43 35.99 25.12
N TYR A 88 -8.06 36.99 25.91
CA TYR A 88 -7.06 36.84 26.98
C TYR A 88 -7.74 36.92 28.35
N ALA A 89 -7.62 35.85 29.12
CA ALA A 89 -8.10 35.74 30.49
C ALA A 89 -6.91 35.63 31.44
N SER A 90 -6.68 36.65 32.28
CA SER A 90 -5.53 36.66 33.20
C SER A 90 -5.75 35.84 34.47
N GLY A 91 -7.00 35.66 34.90
CA GLY A 91 -7.34 34.92 36.13
C GLY A 91 -8.30 33.75 35.93
N GLY A 92 -9.04 33.72 34.82
CA GLY A 92 -10.09 32.73 34.52
C GLY A 92 -9.90 32.03 33.17
N ASP A 93 -11.00 31.53 32.62
CA ASP A 93 -10.96 30.67 31.44
C ASP A 93 -11.11 31.46 30.13
N ALA A 94 -10.46 30.98 29.07
CA ALA A 94 -10.57 31.54 27.72
C ALA A 94 -11.36 30.58 26.79
N LYS A 95 -12.65 30.83 26.62
CA LYS A 95 -13.58 29.88 26.00
C LYS A 95 -14.29 30.42 24.75
N GLY A 96 -14.38 29.60 23.70
CA GLY A 96 -15.20 29.91 22.53
C GLY A 96 -14.73 31.13 21.71
N ASN A 97 -13.48 31.57 21.87
CA ASN A 97 -12.96 32.73 21.16
C ASN A 97 -12.58 32.38 19.72
N ASN A 98 -12.62 33.37 18.83
CA ASN A 98 -12.39 33.18 17.40
C ASN A 98 -11.35 34.17 16.86
N VAL A 99 -10.34 33.66 16.16
CA VAL A 99 -9.37 34.47 15.43
C VAL A 99 -9.42 34.12 13.95
N THR A 100 -9.52 35.13 13.10
CA THR A 100 -9.35 35.01 11.65
C THR A 100 -8.26 35.94 11.18
N VAL A 101 -7.23 35.39 10.52
CA VAL A 101 -6.17 36.14 9.84
C VAL A 101 -6.26 35.85 8.36
N ASN A 102 -6.68 36.84 7.59
CA ASN A 102 -6.88 36.78 6.15
C ASN A 102 -5.84 37.66 5.47
N GLY A 103 -4.70 37.06 5.10
CA GLY A 103 -3.52 37.77 4.60
C GLY A 103 -2.80 38.58 5.68
N GLY A 104 -1.74 39.30 5.28
CA GLY A 104 -0.91 40.08 6.18
C GLY A 104 0.14 39.26 6.94
N LYS A 105 0.75 39.88 7.97
CA LYS A 105 1.87 39.30 8.73
C LYS A 105 1.65 39.42 10.22
N VAL A 106 1.71 38.30 10.93
CA VAL A 106 1.79 38.27 12.40
C VAL A 106 3.20 37.87 12.77
N THR A 107 3.95 38.74 13.44
CA THR A 107 5.39 38.48 13.68
C THR A 107 5.66 37.44 14.76
N GLN A 108 4.69 37.23 15.66
CA GLN A 108 4.75 36.28 16.77
C GLN A 108 3.54 35.34 16.70
N ASP A 109 2.94 35.02 17.84
CA ASP A 109 1.92 33.97 17.96
C ASP A 109 0.52 34.43 17.55
N VAL A 110 -0.26 33.47 17.07
CA VAL A 110 -1.72 33.57 16.91
C VAL A 110 -2.38 32.59 17.86
N ILE A 111 -3.23 33.08 18.75
CA ILE A 111 -3.83 32.30 19.84
C ILE A 111 -5.35 32.47 19.80
N GLY A 112 -6.08 31.36 19.67
CA GLY A 112 -7.55 31.39 19.71
C GLY A 112 -8.06 31.92 21.05
N GLY A 113 -7.62 31.32 22.15
CA GLY A 113 -7.85 31.82 23.51
C GLY A 113 -6.67 31.54 24.43
N LEU A 114 -6.31 32.51 25.28
CA LEU A 114 -5.23 32.42 26.26
C LEU A 114 -5.82 32.50 27.67
N GLY A 115 -5.82 31.37 28.39
CA GLY A 115 -6.14 31.31 29.82
C GLY A 115 -4.85 31.15 30.61
N ASP A 116 -4.41 32.20 31.30
CA ASP A 116 -3.10 32.21 31.98
C ASP A 116 -3.09 31.24 33.18
N GLY A 117 -2.50 30.05 32.98
CA GLY A 117 -2.59 28.97 33.96
C GLY A 117 -3.99 28.34 34.10
N ARG A 118 -4.89 28.57 33.13
CA ARG A 118 -6.32 28.17 33.19
C ARG A 118 -6.77 27.40 31.96
N GLU A 119 -8.08 27.17 31.82
CA GLU A 119 -8.66 26.44 30.69
C GLU A 119 -8.70 27.30 29.42
N ALA A 120 -8.37 26.70 28.28
CA ALA A 120 -8.58 27.28 26.96
C ALA A 120 -9.29 26.28 26.03
N SER A 121 -10.62 26.37 25.93
CA SER A 121 -11.47 25.38 25.24
C SER A 121 -12.40 25.99 24.20
N GLY A 122 -12.73 25.21 23.16
CA GLY A 122 -13.69 25.60 22.13
C GLY A 122 -13.25 26.79 21.27
N ASN A 123 -11.96 27.14 21.29
CA ASN A 123 -11.45 28.29 20.56
C ASN A 123 -11.15 27.90 19.10
N THR A 124 -11.29 28.86 18.19
CA THR A 124 -11.07 28.64 16.75
C THR A 124 -10.06 29.64 16.21
N VAL A 125 -9.06 29.15 15.47
CA VAL A 125 -8.15 29.97 14.67
C VAL A 125 -8.33 29.63 13.20
N THR A 126 -8.47 30.64 12.34
CA THR A 126 -8.52 30.48 10.88
C THR A 126 -7.43 31.29 10.22
N LEU A 127 -6.58 30.63 9.42
CA LEU A 127 -5.49 31.24 8.68
C LEU A 127 -5.76 31.10 7.17
N ASP A 128 -5.88 32.22 6.49
CA ASP A 128 -6.28 32.29 5.07
C ASP A 128 -5.62 33.47 4.34
N GLY A 129 -5.92 33.63 3.05
CA GLY A 129 -5.58 34.83 2.28
C GLY A 129 -4.07 35.09 2.09
N GLY A 130 -3.22 34.08 2.28
CA GLY A 130 -1.77 34.22 2.25
C GLY A 130 -1.18 34.74 3.58
N ALA A 131 -1.86 34.54 4.71
CA ALA A 131 -1.36 34.96 6.02
C ALA A 131 0.02 34.35 6.33
N ASN A 132 0.92 35.17 6.88
CA ASN A 132 2.25 34.75 7.31
C ASN A 132 2.38 34.91 8.83
N VAL A 133 2.47 33.79 9.55
CA VAL A 133 2.67 33.75 11.00
C VAL A 133 4.12 33.41 11.32
N GLY A 134 4.86 34.36 11.88
CA GLY A 134 6.26 34.21 12.26
C GLY A 134 6.47 33.42 13.56
N GLY A 135 5.45 33.34 14.42
CA GLY A 135 5.47 32.53 15.64
C GLY A 135 4.68 31.23 15.52
N SER A 136 4.22 30.74 16.66
CA SER A 136 3.39 29.54 16.77
C SER A 136 1.90 29.87 16.70
N VAL A 137 1.10 28.85 16.42
CA VAL A 137 -0.36 28.96 16.37
C VAL A 137 -0.94 28.06 17.44
N TYR A 138 -1.85 28.59 18.24
CA TYR A 138 -2.52 27.86 19.31
C TYR A 138 -4.02 27.91 19.09
N GLY A 139 -4.66 26.74 18.94
CA GLY A 139 -6.11 26.63 19.06
C GLY A 139 -6.55 27.21 20.40
N GLY A 140 -5.98 26.71 21.49
CA GLY A 140 -5.98 27.35 22.80
C GLY A 140 -4.60 27.30 23.46
N LYS A 141 -4.32 28.23 24.37
CA LYS A 141 -3.13 28.24 25.22
C LYS A 141 -3.55 28.31 26.68
N GLY A 142 -3.24 27.25 27.42
CA GLY A 142 -3.66 27.05 28.81
C GLY A 142 -3.12 25.73 29.35
N ILE A 143 -3.37 25.46 30.63
CA ILE A 143 -2.93 24.20 31.27
C ILE A 143 -3.83 23.03 30.89
N LYS A 144 -5.06 23.27 30.41
CA LYS A 144 -6.02 22.27 29.92
C LYS A 144 -6.87 22.89 28.83
N GLY A 145 -7.41 22.08 27.92
CA GLY A 145 -8.22 22.60 26.82
C GLY A 145 -8.70 21.53 25.87
N LYS A 146 -9.97 21.65 25.46
CA LYS A 146 -10.62 20.71 24.54
C LYS A 146 -11.42 21.41 23.45
N GLY A 147 -11.67 20.70 22.35
CA GLY A 147 -12.53 21.17 21.26
C GLY A 147 -11.99 22.40 20.53
N ASN A 148 -10.69 22.69 20.64
CA ASN A 148 -10.08 23.78 19.90
C ASN A 148 -9.89 23.39 18.44
N THR A 149 -10.09 24.33 17.53
CA THR A 149 -10.00 24.10 16.09
C THR A 149 -9.02 25.06 15.44
N VAL A 150 -8.11 24.53 14.62
CA VAL A 150 -7.26 25.33 13.73
C VAL A 150 -7.63 25.02 12.29
N ASN A 151 -8.08 26.03 11.55
CA ASN A 151 -8.39 25.98 10.14
C ASN A 151 -7.21 26.55 9.34
N PHE A 152 -6.38 25.66 8.81
CA PHE A 152 -5.21 26.00 8.02
C PHE A 152 -5.53 25.94 6.53
N LYS A 153 -5.82 27.10 5.93
CA LYS A 153 -6.24 27.21 4.52
C LYS A 153 -5.07 27.63 3.63
N ASN A 154 -4.95 28.92 3.33
CA ASN A 154 -3.87 29.48 2.53
C ASN A 154 -2.98 30.36 3.41
N ALA A 155 -1.99 29.77 4.06
CA ALA A 155 -1.09 30.47 4.97
C ALA A 155 0.23 29.71 5.18
N SER A 156 1.22 30.36 5.80
CA SER A 156 2.46 29.75 6.28
C SER A 156 2.67 30.04 7.76
N VAL A 157 3.12 29.05 8.52
CA VAL A 157 3.46 29.18 9.94
C VAL A 157 4.93 28.84 10.11
N ALA A 158 5.73 29.72 10.73
CA ALA A 158 7.14 29.45 11.00
C ALA A 158 7.34 28.67 12.30
N GLY A 159 6.43 28.81 13.27
CA GLY A 159 6.40 28.05 14.53
C GLY A 159 5.60 26.76 14.46
N LYS A 160 5.30 26.20 15.64
CA LYS A 160 4.49 24.99 15.77
C LYS A 160 3.01 25.33 15.79
N ILE A 161 2.16 24.37 15.44
CA ILE A 161 0.71 24.48 15.55
C ILE A 161 0.24 23.55 16.66
N TYR A 162 -0.46 24.11 17.64
CA TYR A 162 -0.96 23.42 18.81
C TYR A 162 -2.49 23.36 18.78
N GLY A 163 -3.07 22.19 19.06
CA GLY A 163 -4.47 22.13 19.49
C GLY A 163 -4.64 22.79 20.85
N ILE A 164 -3.74 22.43 21.78
CA ILE A 164 -3.55 23.03 23.11
C ILE A 164 -2.06 23.00 23.48
N ASP A 165 -1.57 23.98 24.23
CA ASP A 165 -0.14 24.11 24.59
C ASP A 165 0.39 22.91 25.41
N ASN A 166 -0.40 22.43 26.38
CA ASN A 166 -0.02 21.33 27.26
C ASN A 166 -0.82 20.05 26.98
N ALA A 167 -0.12 18.96 26.67
CA ALA A 167 -0.71 17.64 26.52
C ALA A 167 -0.99 17.04 27.92
N ASN A 168 -2.26 16.90 28.29
CA ASN A 168 -2.65 16.16 29.49
C ASN A 168 -3.96 15.40 29.26
N ALA A 169 -4.48 14.75 30.31
CA ALA A 169 -5.73 13.98 30.25
C ALA A 169 -6.96 14.78 29.77
N TYR A 170 -6.88 16.11 29.72
CA TYR A 170 -7.94 16.99 29.28
C TYR A 170 -7.79 17.46 27.81
N ASN A 171 -6.80 16.94 27.07
CA ASN A 171 -6.63 17.17 25.63
C ASN A 171 -7.56 16.25 24.81
N SER A 172 -8.79 16.71 24.57
CA SER A 172 -9.77 16.00 23.74
C SER A 172 -10.34 16.88 22.63
N ASP A 173 -10.81 16.26 21.55
CA ASP A 173 -11.56 16.88 20.45
C ASP A 173 -10.87 18.04 19.72
N ASN A 174 -9.57 18.23 19.93
CA ASN A 174 -8.80 19.26 19.25
C ASN A 174 -8.59 18.85 17.78
N THR A 175 -8.91 19.75 16.86
CA THR A 175 -8.95 19.46 15.42
C THR A 175 -8.06 20.41 14.61
N LEU A 176 -7.21 19.85 13.75
CA LEU A 176 -6.54 20.58 12.68
C LEU A 176 -7.23 20.28 11.35
N ASN A 177 -7.82 21.31 10.74
CA ASN A 177 -8.37 21.23 9.40
C ASN A 177 -7.37 21.82 8.40
N VAL A 178 -6.86 21.00 7.49
CA VAL A 178 -6.01 21.38 6.36
C VAL A 178 -6.90 21.50 5.13
N TYR A 179 -7.20 22.72 4.68
CA TYR A 179 -8.07 22.99 3.53
C TYR A 179 -7.28 23.21 2.25
N ASN A 180 -7.90 22.94 1.10
CA ASN A 180 -7.23 22.98 -0.21
C ASN A 180 -5.92 22.17 -0.15
N ALA A 181 -6.02 20.96 0.38
CA ALA A 181 -4.90 20.09 0.72
C ALA A 181 -4.01 19.76 -0.49
N SER A 182 -4.51 19.91 -1.72
CA SER A 182 -3.73 19.87 -2.96
C SER A 182 -2.56 20.86 -3.05
N THR A 183 -2.58 21.91 -2.24
CA THR A 183 -1.50 22.91 -2.13
C THR A 183 -0.79 22.76 -0.80
N LYS A 184 0.54 22.59 -0.81
CA LYS A 184 1.33 22.39 0.41
C LYS A 184 1.22 23.57 1.38
N LYS A 185 1.02 23.27 2.66
CA LYS A 185 1.16 24.20 3.79
C LYS A 185 2.40 23.85 4.59
N THR A 186 2.98 24.85 5.26
CA THR A 186 4.22 24.68 6.03
C THR A 186 4.05 25.12 7.47
N ALA A 187 4.56 24.30 8.39
CA ALA A 187 4.68 24.59 9.81
C ALA A 187 6.00 24.00 10.35
N LYS A 188 6.44 24.43 11.53
CA LYS A 188 7.56 23.76 12.20
C LYS A 188 7.17 22.35 12.63
N ASP A 189 6.04 22.20 13.30
CA ASP A 189 5.52 20.92 13.78
C ASP A 189 4.02 21.05 14.10
N ILE A 190 3.34 19.93 14.33
CA ILE A 190 1.98 19.88 14.86
C ILE A 190 1.94 19.13 16.17
N VAL A 191 1.16 19.62 17.13
CA VAL A 191 1.17 19.12 18.51
C VAL A 191 -0.25 19.11 19.07
N ASN A 192 -0.59 18.06 19.82
CA ASN A 192 -1.82 17.97 20.62
C ASN A 192 -3.14 18.10 19.84
N PHE A 193 -3.21 17.47 18.66
CA PHE A 193 -4.46 17.28 17.93
C PHE A 193 -4.99 15.87 18.10
N ASN A 194 -6.30 15.74 18.27
CA ASN A 194 -7.02 14.46 18.32
C ASN A 194 -7.59 14.11 16.93
N THR A 195 -7.83 15.10 16.08
CA THR A 195 -8.28 14.91 14.68
C THR A 195 -7.43 15.72 13.72
N LEU A 196 -6.98 15.07 12.65
CA LEU A 196 -6.32 15.71 11.50
C LEU A 196 -7.21 15.51 10.28
N ASN A 197 -7.74 16.60 9.72
CA ASN A 197 -8.70 16.56 8.63
C ASN A 197 -8.14 17.22 7.38
N PHE A 198 -7.99 16.46 6.30
CA PHE A 198 -7.46 16.92 5.02
C PHE A 198 -8.60 17.07 4.02
N ASN A 199 -8.90 18.31 3.64
CA ASN A 199 -9.99 18.63 2.72
C ASN A 199 -9.43 19.07 1.36
N GLY A 200 -9.87 18.42 0.28
CA GLY A 200 -9.47 18.75 -1.09
C GLY A 200 -8.13 18.16 -1.50
N LEU A 201 -7.91 16.87 -1.22
CA LEU A 201 -6.79 16.12 -1.79
C LEU A 201 -6.98 15.91 -3.30
N SER A 202 -5.87 15.79 -4.02
CA SER A 202 -5.85 15.54 -5.47
C SER A 202 -4.53 14.87 -5.89
N GLU A 203 -4.39 14.52 -7.17
CA GLU A 203 -3.15 13.97 -7.71
C GLU A 203 -1.94 14.92 -7.61
N ALA A 204 -2.16 16.21 -7.31
CA ALA A 204 -1.07 17.14 -7.00
C ALA A 204 -0.32 16.77 -5.71
N ASN A 205 -0.92 15.97 -4.83
CA ASN A 205 -0.34 15.54 -3.56
C ASN A 205 0.70 14.43 -3.74
N SER A 206 1.93 14.83 -4.09
CA SER A 206 3.07 13.92 -4.29
C SER A 206 4.08 14.02 -3.14
N LYS A 207 5.11 13.17 -3.16
CA LYS A 207 6.21 13.20 -2.18
C LYS A 207 6.83 14.59 -2.00
N ASN A 208 6.96 15.36 -3.09
CA ASN A 208 7.53 16.71 -3.06
C ASN A 208 6.51 17.79 -2.70
N ASN A 209 5.21 17.49 -2.82
CA ASN A 209 4.10 18.40 -2.55
C ASN A 209 3.08 17.75 -1.58
N PRO A 210 3.47 17.42 -0.34
CA PRO A 210 2.55 16.91 0.67
C PRO A 210 1.54 18.00 1.07
N ALA A 211 0.36 17.63 1.55
CA ALA A 211 -0.62 18.61 2.03
C ALA A 211 -0.07 19.46 3.19
N LEU A 212 0.70 18.85 4.09
CA LEU A 212 1.39 19.52 5.19
C LEU A 212 2.86 19.11 5.24
N GLY A 213 3.76 20.06 5.01
CA GLY A 213 5.21 19.89 5.20
C GLY A 213 5.66 20.44 6.54
N LEU A 214 6.32 19.61 7.34
CA LEU A 214 6.83 19.94 8.66
C LEU A 214 8.35 20.03 8.64
N SER A 215 8.90 21.12 9.19
CA SER A 215 10.34 21.31 9.40
C SER A 215 10.74 20.97 10.84
N ALA A 216 10.20 19.88 11.39
CA ALA A 216 10.35 19.55 12.79
C ALA A 216 11.79 19.17 13.12
N ASP A 217 12.22 19.54 14.34
CA ASP A 217 13.57 19.20 14.83
C ASP A 217 13.67 17.71 15.23
N ASP A 218 12.52 17.11 15.56
CA ASP A 218 12.35 15.73 16.03
C ASP A 218 11.18 15.02 15.32
N LYS A 219 11.02 13.72 15.61
CA LYS A 219 9.84 12.95 15.17
C LYS A 219 8.56 13.62 15.67
N THR A 220 7.64 13.91 14.75
CA THR A 220 6.32 14.49 15.06
C THR A 220 5.49 13.45 15.82
N ASP A 221 4.93 13.85 16.95
CA ASP A 221 3.94 13.04 17.65
C ASP A 221 2.54 13.45 17.21
N ILE A 222 1.87 12.53 16.53
CA ILE A 222 0.48 12.70 16.08
C ILE A 222 -0.51 12.01 17.01
N ASN A 223 -0.12 11.56 18.20
CA ASN A 223 -0.99 11.07 19.28
C ASN A 223 -2.06 10.04 18.86
N ASN A 224 -1.80 9.20 17.84
CA ASN A 224 -2.83 8.35 17.20
C ASN A 224 -4.10 9.12 16.75
N ALA A 225 -3.95 10.38 16.33
CA ALA A 225 -5.03 11.24 15.88
C ALA A 225 -5.90 10.55 14.82
N THR A 226 -7.20 10.83 14.86
CA THR A 226 -8.13 10.37 13.83
C THR A 226 -7.89 11.16 12.56
N PHE A 227 -7.49 10.45 11.50
CA PHE A 227 -7.37 11.04 10.17
C PHE A 227 -8.75 11.08 9.51
N LYS A 228 -9.13 12.27 9.04
CA LYS A 228 -10.31 12.50 8.22
C LYS A 228 -9.89 12.99 6.84
N ILE A 229 -10.60 12.54 5.82
CA ILE A 229 -10.46 13.01 4.45
C ILE A 229 -11.82 13.57 4.05
N ASN A 230 -11.86 14.83 3.64
CA ASN A 230 -13.11 15.54 3.31
C ASN A 230 -14.18 15.41 4.43
N ASN A 231 -13.77 15.59 5.70
CA ASN A 231 -14.58 15.45 6.92
C ASN A 231 -15.04 14.04 7.29
N THR A 232 -14.73 13.02 6.49
CA THR A 232 -15.08 11.63 6.80
C THR A 232 -13.88 10.91 7.40
N ALA A 233 -14.08 10.26 8.54
CA ALA A 233 -13.03 9.48 9.19
C ALA A 233 -12.57 8.33 8.28
N TYR A 234 -11.26 8.17 8.20
CA TYR A 234 -10.66 7.08 7.46
C TYR A 234 -10.65 5.80 8.32
N ASP A 235 -11.28 4.74 7.79
CA ASP A 235 -11.36 3.41 8.39
C ASP A 235 -11.11 2.34 7.30
N PRO A 236 -10.08 1.49 7.42
CA PRO A 236 -9.79 0.45 6.45
C PRO A 236 -10.85 -0.67 6.41
N ASN A 237 -11.67 -0.83 7.45
CA ASN A 237 -12.67 -1.89 7.55
C ASN A 237 -14.00 -1.55 6.86
N VAL A 238 -14.29 -0.26 6.69
CA VAL A 238 -15.56 0.22 6.13
C VAL A 238 -15.43 0.51 4.61
N ASP A 239 -14.24 0.28 4.03
CA ASP A 239 -13.89 0.46 2.61
C ASP A 239 -14.31 1.83 2.02
N ASN A 240 -14.13 2.89 2.80
CA ASN A 240 -14.53 4.27 2.47
C ASN A 240 -13.67 4.87 1.32
N TYR A 241 -12.81 4.07 0.69
CA TYR A 241 -11.83 4.51 -0.31
C TYR A 241 -12.47 5.16 -1.53
N GLY A 242 -13.60 4.60 -2.00
CA GLY A 242 -14.37 5.16 -3.10
C GLY A 242 -14.84 6.59 -2.81
N ASN A 243 -15.13 6.91 -1.55
CA ASN A 243 -15.62 8.23 -1.14
C ASN A 243 -14.49 9.27 -1.06
N PHE A 244 -13.22 8.85 -1.10
CA PHE A 244 -12.06 9.72 -1.01
C PHE A 244 -11.43 10.04 -2.38
N ASN A 245 -11.97 9.49 -3.47
CA ASN A 245 -11.41 9.61 -4.82
C ASN A 245 -9.94 9.16 -4.91
N VAL A 246 -9.53 8.21 -4.06
CA VAL A 246 -8.18 7.64 -4.05
C VAL A 246 -8.12 6.54 -5.10
N GLN A 247 -7.39 6.79 -6.19
CA GLN A 247 -7.29 5.86 -7.32
C GLN A 247 -6.33 4.69 -7.04
N GLU A 248 -6.57 3.55 -7.69
CA GLU A 248 -5.64 2.41 -7.65
C GLU A 248 -4.26 2.79 -8.18
N GLY A 249 -3.21 2.24 -7.55
CA GLY A 249 -1.82 2.54 -7.88
C GLY A 249 -1.33 3.95 -7.53
N LYS A 250 -2.19 4.85 -7.03
CA LYS A 250 -1.83 6.23 -6.67
C LYS A 250 -1.60 6.41 -5.17
N GLU A 251 -0.75 7.37 -4.84
CA GLU A 251 -0.40 7.80 -3.48
C GLU A 251 -0.71 9.28 -3.32
N TYR A 252 -1.25 9.66 -2.16
CA TYR A 252 -1.60 11.03 -1.81
C TYR A 252 -0.92 11.39 -0.48
N TYR A 253 0.10 12.24 -0.54
CA TYR A 253 0.96 12.56 0.60
C TYR A 253 0.29 13.60 1.51
N LEU A 254 0.05 13.22 2.77
CA LEU A 254 -0.70 14.04 3.73
C LEU A 254 0.22 14.89 4.58
N VAL A 255 1.18 14.24 5.24
CA VAL A 255 2.11 14.90 6.17
C VAL A 255 3.52 14.41 5.87
N HIS A 256 4.44 15.35 5.75
CA HIS A 256 5.86 15.08 5.58
C HIS A 256 6.64 15.63 6.77
N ASN A 257 7.55 14.83 7.32
CA ASN A 257 8.57 15.25 8.28
C ASN A 257 9.87 14.46 8.03
N GLU A 258 10.96 15.17 7.75
CA GLU A 258 12.30 14.58 7.55
C GLU A 258 12.79 13.72 8.72
N LYS A 259 12.33 13.99 9.95
CA LYS A 259 12.66 13.23 11.15
C LYS A 259 11.76 12.02 11.38
N GLY A 260 10.63 11.92 10.69
CA GLY A 260 9.62 10.86 10.81
C GLY A 260 8.58 11.09 11.91
N PHE A 261 7.88 10.03 12.32
CA PHE A 261 6.72 10.11 13.21
C PHE A 261 6.85 9.18 14.44
N LYS A 262 6.35 9.64 15.60
CA LYS A 262 6.17 8.82 16.80
C LYS A 262 4.76 8.24 16.82
N ASN A 263 4.61 7.03 17.36
CA ASN A 263 3.32 6.42 17.68
C ASN A 263 2.30 6.36 16.53
N PHE A 264 2.72 6.39 15.26
CA PHE A 264 1.79 6.25 14.15
C PHE A 264 1.50 4.78 13.87
N THR A 265 0.23 4.42 14.03
CA THR A 265 -0.29 3.10 13.67
C THR A 265 -0.88 3.18 12.26
N GLU A 266 -0.32 2.40 11.33
CA GLU A 266 -0.87 2.29 9.98
C GLU A 266 -2.29 1.73 10.03
N LYS A 267 -3.16 2.25 9.18
CA LYS A 267 -4.53 1.76 9.00
C LYS A 267 -4.67 1.31 7.56
N ALA A 268 -4.09 0.16 7.25
CA ALA A 268 -4.03 -0.38 5.90
C ALA A 268 -4.67 -1.76 5.81
N LYS A 269 -5.10 -2.11 4.60
CA LYS A 269 -5.72 -3.39 4.28
C LYS A 269 -4.97 -4.05 3.14
N GLN A 270 -4.62 -5.32 3.31
CA GLN A 270 -4.05 -6.14 2.27
C GLN A 270 -5.07 -6.37 1.15
N THR A 271 -4.63 -6.24 -0.11
CA THR A 271 -5.49 -6.37 -1.29
C THR A 271 -5.14 -7.55 -2.19
N GLY A 272 -4.00 -8.21 -1.97
CA GLY A 272 -3.61 -9.43 -2.68
C GLY A 272 -2.93 -10.44 -1.75
N SER A 273 -2.87 -11.70 -2.14
CA SER A 273 -2.27 -12.80 -1.34
C SER A 273 -0.84 -13.14 -1.74
N VAL A 274 -0.15 -12.22 -2.45
CA VAL A 274 1.22 -12.41 -2.93
C VAL A 274 2.18 -11.59 -2.09
N PHE A 275 3.18 -12.25 -1.54
CA PHE A 275 4.29 -11.64 -0.81
C PHE A 275 5.59 -11.95 -1.54
N THR A 276 6.44 -10.94 -1.73
CA THR A 276 7.74 -11.12 -2.39
C THR A 276 8.84 -10.65 -1.46
N ILE A 277 9.53 -11.60 -0.82
CA ILE A 277 10.68 -11.34 0.05
C ILE A 277 11.86 -10.94 -0.84
N LYS A 278 12.33 -9.70 -0.69
CA LYS A 278 13.37 -9.10 -1.55
C LYS A 278 14.77 -9.34 -0.99
N ASN A 279 14.93 -9.35 0.34
CA ASN A 279 16.19 -9.60 1.04
C ASN A 279 15.91 -9.99 2.50
N ALA A 280 16.95 -10.06 3.32
CA ALA A 280 16.87 -10.44 4.74
C ALA A 280 15.91 -9.60 5.60
N THR A 281 15.57 -8.37 5.19
CA THR A 281 14.83 -7.41 6.02
C THR A 281 13.59 -6.84 5.36
N THR A 282 13.32 -7.15 4.09
CA THR A 282 12.25 -6.51 3.32
C THR A 282 11.45 -7.48 2.47
N TYR A 283 10.17 -7.17 2.35
CA TYR A 283 9.24 -7.84 1.44
C TYR A 283 8.32 -6.82 0.79
N GLU A 284 7.72 -7.21 -0.33
CA GLU A 284 6.70 -6.45 -1.03
C GLU A 284 5.35 -7.17 -0.91
N THR A 285 4.28 -6.41 -0.72
CA THR A 285 2.90 -6.93 -0.78
C THR A 285 1.94 -5.84 -1.23
N SER A 286 0.78 -6.23 -1.75
CA SER A 286 -0.24 -5.28 -2.20
C SER A 286 -1.14 -4.86 -1.06
N ILE A 287 -1.16 -3.56 -0.75
CA ILE A 287 -2.08 -3.00 0.25
C ILE A 287 -2.70 -1.71 -0.25
N LYS A 288 -3.78 -1.29 0.41
CA LYS A 288 -4.37 0.05 0.30
C LYS A 288 -4.46 0.67 1.69
N GLY A 289 -4.44 2.00 1.77
CA GLY A 289 -4.83 2.69 2.99
C GLY A 289 -3.92 3.80 3.47
N LEU A 290 -4.13 4.19 4.72
CA LEU A 290 -3.35 5.20 5.42
C LEU A 290 -2.09 4.54 6.01
N ILE A 291 -0.93 4.89 5.46
CA ILE A 291 0.33 4.19 5.70
C ILE A 291 1.47 5.18 5.95
N LYS A 292 2.59 4.66 6.44
CA LYS A 292 3.89 5.33 6.36
C LYS A 292 4.57 4.99 5.05
N SER A 293 5.32 5.94 4.51
CA SER A 293 6.30 5.65 3.47
C SER A 293 7.38 4.69 3.98
N TYR A 294 8.08 4.03 3.05
CA TYR A 294 9.16 3.09 3.37
C TYR A 294 10.33 3.75 4.14
N ASP A 295 10.65 5.02 3.82
CA ASP A 295 11.65 5.82 4.53
C ASP A 295 11.12 6.42 5.85
N GLU A 296 9.84 6.18 6.17
CA GLU A 296 9.14 6.61 7.38
C GLU A 296 9.02 8.14 7.56
N LYS A 297 9.27 8.91 6.50
CA LYS A 297 9.22 10.38 6.49
C LYS A 297 7.87 10.97 6.11
N ASP A 298 7.00 10.15 5.53
CA ASP A 298 5.69 10.59 5.05
C ASP A 298 4.56 9.74 5.64
N ILE A 299 3.46 10.40 5.99
CA ILE A 299 2.14 9.78 6.15
C ILE A 299 1.36 10.04 4.86
N LEU A 300 0.85 8.98 4.25
CA LEU A 300 0.12 9.06 2.99
C LEU A 300 -1.10 8.15 3.00
N ILE A 301 -2.07 8.46 2.14
CA ILE A 301 -3.16 7.55 1.80
C ILE A 301 -2.95 7.04 0.37
N GLN A 302 -3.10 5.74 0.15
CA GLN A 302 -2.92 5.13 -1.17
C GLN A 302 -4.07 4.21 -1.57
N GLY A 303 -4.26 4.08 -2.87
CA GLY A 303 -5.05 3.00 -3.46
C GLY A 303 -4.31 1.66 -3.41
N SER A 304 -4.94 0.62 -3.95
CA SER A 304 -4.31 -0.71 -4.02
C SER A 304 -3.02 -0.64 -4.84
N LYS A 305 -1.90 -1.01 -4.22
CA LYS A 305 -0.57 -0.98 -4.84
C LYS A 305 0.39 -1.91 -4.09
N ASN A 306 1.32 -2.52 -4.83
CA ASN A 306 2.49 -3.19 -4.27
C ASN A 306 3.40 -2.17 -3.57
N VAL A 307 3.74 -2.45 -2.32
CA VAL A 307 4.57 -1.59 -1.49
C VAL A 307 5.61 -2.40 -0.73
N ASP A 308 6.79 -1.82 -0.60
CA ASP A 308 7.86 -2.38 0.19
C ASP A 308 7.61 -2.19 1.69
N ARG A 309 7.87 -3.25 2.45
CA ARG A 309 7.68 -3.36 3.88
C ARG A 309 8.89 -3.97 4.55
N LYS A 310 9.21 -3.46 5.73
CA LYS A 310 10.21 -4.07 6.61
C LYS A 310 9.59 -5.26 7.30
N ILE A 311 10.30 -6.39 7.28
CA ILE A 311 10.01 -7.57 8.09
C ILE A 311 10.24 -7.19 9.55
N LYS A 312 9.21 -7.30 10.38
CA LYS A 312 9.32 -7.27 11.83
C LYS A 312 10.01 -8.56 12.24
N ASN A 313 11.25 -8.44 12.68
CA ASN A 313 12.00 -9.57 13.18
C ASN A 313 12.35 -9.33 14.65
N ASP A 314 11.38 -8.81 15.39
CA ASP A 314 11.58 -8.35 16.77
C ASP A 314 11.78 -9.54 17.73
N ASP A 315 11.29 -10.73 17.34
CA ASP A 315 11.38 -12.00 18.08
C ASP A 315 12.32 -13.04 17.43
N GLY A 316 12.95 -12.72 16.30
CA GLY A 316 13.80 -13.65 15.54
C GLY A 316 13.06 -14.69 14.70
N SER A 317 11.72 -14.62 14.61
CA SER A 317 10.88 -15.54 13.83
C SER A 317 11.07 -15.43 12.32
N GLY A 318 11.54 -14.28 11.82
CA GLY A 318 11.71 -13.99 10.41
C GLY A 318 10.42 -13.55 9.73
N PHE A 319 10.15 -14.06 8.54
CA PHE A 319 8.90 -13.80 7.81
C PHE A 319 7.88 -14.89 8.16
N ASP A 320 6.80 -14.54 8.84
CA ASP A 320 5.86 -15.53 9.39
C ASP A 320 4.38 -15.10 9.34
N ASN A 321 3.53 -15.78 10.13
CA ASN A 321 2.09 -15.49 10.20
C ASN A 321 1.78 -14.06 10.68
N GLU A 322 2.62 -13.43 11.50
CA GLU A 322 2.43 -12.03 11.89
C GLU A 322 2.54 -11.15 10.65
N GLU A 323 3.54 -11.36 9.80
CA GLU A 323 3.67 -10.59 8.55
C GLU A 323 2.55 -10.87 7.56
N LEU A 324 2.11 -12.12 7.44
CA LEU A 324 1.00 -12.51 6.54
C LEU A 324 -0.34 -11.89 6.95
N THR A 325 -0.52 -11.55 8.22
CA THR A 325 -1.80 -11.05 8.78
C THR A 325 -1.75 -9.60 9.22
N ARG A 326 -0.57 -8.96 9.17
CA ARG A 326 -0.28 -7.60 9.62
C ARG A 326 -1.28 -6.55 9.15
N TYR A 327 -1.79 -6.68 7.92
CA TYR A 327 -2.74 -5.75 7.31
C TYR A 327 -4.13 -6.37 7.09
N GLY A 328 -4.56 -7.22 8.03
CA GLY A 328 -5.86 -7.89 7.99
C GLY A 328 -5.95 -9.02 6.95
N GLY A 329 -4.80 -9.57 6.55
CA GLY A 329 -4.70 -10.70 5.62
C GLY A 329 -5.04 -12.05 6.25
N SER A 330 -4.86 -13.10 5.46
CA SER A 330 -5.00 -14.50 5.88
C SER A 330 -3.62 -15.16 5.92
N ALA A 331 -3.37 -16.03 6.89
CA ALA A 331 -2.18 -16.90 6.89
C ALA A 331 -2.39 -18.20 6.08
N ASN A 332 -3.44 -18.28 5.24
CA ASN A 332 -3.79 -19.48 4.48
C ASN A 332 -3.94 -19.16 2.98
N GLY A 333 -3.31 -19.96 2.12
CA GLY A 333 -3.44 -19.90 0.67
C GLY A 333 -2.64 -18.78 0.01
N ASN A 334 -1.58 -18.29 0.68
CA ASN A 334 -0.72 -17.23 0.15
C ASN A 334 0.27 -17.74 -0.89
N THR A 335 0.72 -16.85 -1.76
CA THR A 335 1.92 -17.07 -2.58
C THR A 335 3.07 -16.30 -1.98
N VAL A 336 4.17 -16.97 -1.63
CA VAL A 336 5.38 -16.34 -1.08
C VAL A 336 6.54 -16.56 -2.03
N ASN A 337 6.95 -15.49 -2.71
CA ASN A 337 8.14 -15.48 -3.54
C ASN A 337 9.36 -15.12 -2.69
N ILE A 338 10.44 -15.88 -2.81
CA ILE A 338 11.71 -15.64 -2.14
C ILE A 338 12.73 -15.30 -3.22
N GLY A 339 13.15 -14.03 -3.24
CA GLY A 339 13.93 -13.47 -4.33
C GLY A 339 13.05 -12.98 -5.50
N THR A 340 13.59 -12.05 -6.28
CA THR A 340 12.88 -11.41 -7.40
C THR A 340 13.35 -11.89 -8.77
N THR A 341 14.66 -12.14 -8.91
CA THR A 341 15.30 -12.47 -10.18
C THR A 341 16.28 -13.62 -9.98
N ALA A 342 16.08 -14.72 -10.71
CA ALA A 342 16.91 -15.91 -10.60
C ALA A 342 18.40 -15.60 -10.88
N GLY A 343 19.28 -15.99 -9.95
CA GLY A 343 20.72 -15.82 -10.08
C GLY A 343 21.26 -14.45 -9.69
N ALA A 344 20.44 -13.58 -9.09
CA ALA A 344 20.91 -12.31 -8.52
C ALA A 344 21.82 -12.53 -7.29
N GLY A 345 21.73 -13.70 -6.63
CA GLY A 345 22.64 -14.09 -5.56
C GLY A 345 22.37 -13.37 -4.24
N VAL A 346 21.12 -13.00 -3.97
CA VAL A 346 20.73 -12.32 -2.71
C VAL A 346 21.13 -13.15 -1.50
N ASP A 347 21.72 -12.51 -0.49
CA ASP A 347 22.01 -13.14 0.80
C ASP A 347 20.86 -12.82 1.78
N PHE A 348 20.19 -13.85 2.29
CA PHE A 348 19.09 -13.71 3.22
C PHE A 348 19.50 -13.75 4.69
N GLY A 349 20.80 -13.85 5.01
CA GLY A 349 21.31 -13.66 6.36
C GLY A 349 20.73 -14.60 7.43
N GLY A 350 20.25 -15.78 7.04
CA GLY A 350 19.61 -16.74 7.92
C GLY A 350 18.11 -16.52 8.15
N LEU A 351 17.45 -15.65 7.36
CA LEU A 351 16.02 -15.36 7.49
C LEU A 351 15.16 -16.63 7.42
N ASN A 352 14.40 -16.90 8.47
CA ASN A 352 13.38 -17.96 8.45
C ASN A 352 12.14 -17.47 7.69
N VAL A 353 11.50 -18.39 6.96
CA VAL A 353 10.28 -18.13 6.19
C VAL A 353 9.24 -19.18 6.54
N ASN A 354 8.21 -18.77 7.27
CA ASN A 354 7.00 -19.53 7.48
C ASN A 354 5.88 -18.92 6.62
N ALA A 355 5.50 -19.63 5.56
CA ALA A 355 4.51 -19.14 4.60
C ALA A 355 3.05 -19.36 5.05
N GLY A 356 2.83 -19.85 6.27
CA GLY A 356 1.51 -20.16 6.81
C GLY A 356 0.99 -21.51 6.30
N SER A 357 -0.31 -21.61 6.05
CA SER A 357 -1.00 -22.84 5.63
C SER A 357 -1.29 -22.85 4.14
N ASN A 358 -1.20 -24.02 3.51
CA ASN A 358 -1.51 -24.25 2.09
C ASN A 358 -0.85 -23.25 1.13
N ALA A 359 0.34 -22.74 1.47
CA ALA A 359 1.00 -21.70 0.71
C ALA A 359 1.64 -22.24 -0.57
N ASN A 360 1.75 -21.38 -1.59
CA ASN A 360 2.57 -21.61 -2.76
C ASN A 360 3.88 -20.82 -2.62
N VAL A 361 4.95 -21.48 -2.21
CA VAL A 361 6.25 -20.85 -1.97
C VAL A 361 7.11 -21.00 -3.22
N ASN A 362 7.57 -19.90 -3.80
CA ASN A 362 8.50 -19.90 -4.93
C ASN A 362 9.88 -19.45 -4.45
N PHE A 363 10.84 -20.37 -4.35
CA PHE A 363 12.23 -20.04 -4.05
C PHE A 363 12.97 -19.78 -5.35
N ILE A 364 13.09 -18.51 -5.70
CA ILE A 364 13.52 -18.04 -7.03
C ILE A 364 15.02 -17.74 -7.05
N ASP A 365 15.53 -17.11 -5.99
CA ASP A 365 16.92 -16.69 -5.91
C ASP A 365 17.43 -16.67 -4.46
N GLY A 366 18.76 -16.78 -4.32
CA GLY A 366 19.51 -16.39 -3.14
C GLY A 366 19.97 -17.53 -2.22
N LYS A 367 20.90 -17.17 -1.35
CA LYS A 367 21.66 -18.07 -0.46
C LYS A 367 21.46 -17.69 1.01
N ASN A 368 21.99 -18.54 1.89
CA ASN A 368 21.95 -18.36 3.34
C ASN A 368 20.54 -18.09 3.87
N LEU A 369 19.52 -18.71 3.29
CA LEU A 369 18.18 -18.62 3.87
C LEU A 369 18.10 -19.53 5.11
N GLY A 370 17.26 -19.15 6.08
CA GLY A 370 16.95 -19.96 7.24
C GLY A 370 16.09 -21.17 6.91
N ASN A 371 15.18 -21.54 7.81
CA ASN A 371 14.22 -22.60 7.57
C ASN A 371 13.09 -22.08 6.67
N ILE A 372 12.68 -22.88 5.68
CA ILE A 372 11.47 -22.62 4.87
C ILE A 372 10.39 -23.61 5.28
N SER A 373 9.23 -23.12 5.69
CA SER A 373 8.13 -23.96 6.10
C SER A 373 6.77 -23.46 5.62
N SER A 374 5.83 -24.40 5.53
CA SER A 374 4.41 -24.16 5.30
C SER A 374 3.64 -25.36 5.88
N ALA A 375 2.46 -25.15 6.44
CA ALA A 375 1.54 -26.23 6.79
C ALA A 375 0.76 -26.66 5.54
N GLY A 376 1.34 -27.56 4.75
CA GLY A 376 0.80 -28.02 3.46
C GLY A 376 1.26 -27.14 2.30
N GLY A 377 0.48 -27.14 1.22
CA GLY A 377 0.79 -26.33 0.03
C GLY A 377 1.95 -26.90 -0.81
N THR A 378 2.63 -26.03 -1.53
CA THR A 378 3.65 -26.40 -2.53
C THR A 378 4.90 -25.53 -2.38
N LEU A 379 6.07 -26.16 -2.38
CA LEU A 379 7.36 -25.48 -2.55
C LEU A 379 7.83 -25.64 -3.99
N ASN A 380 7.99 -24.55 -4.70
CA ASN A 380 8.59 -24.49 -6.02
C ASN A 380 10.03 -23.99 -5.88
N ILE A 381 10.96 -24.78 -6.41
CA ILE A 381 12.38 -24.46 -6.52
C ILE A 381 12.57 -23.96 -7.96
N GLY A 382 12.75 -22.64 -8.10
CA GLY A 382 12.45 -21.89 -9.32
C GLY A 382 11.01 -21.34 -9.33
N LYS A 383 10.68 -20.50 -10.33
CA LYS A 383 9.37 -19.86 -10.42
C LYS A 383 8.36 -20.70 -11.21
N ASP A 384 8.71 -21.07 -12.44
CA ASP A 384 7.89 -21.86 -13.35
C ASP A 384 8.73 -22.43 -14.50
N ARG A 385 8.11 -23.16 -15.45
CA ARG A 385 8.82 -23.81 -16.58
C ARG A 385 9.45 -22.82 -17.59
N HIS A 386 8.96 -21.59 -17.65
CA HIS A 386 9.50 -20.53 -18.51
C HIS A 386 10.53 -19.67 -17.76
N ASN A 387 10.44 -19.67 -16.43
CA ASN A 387 11.33 -18.97 -15.51
C ASN A 387 12.02 -19.97 -14.55
N PRO A 388 12.90 -20.86 -15.06
CA PRO A 388 13.61 -21.82 -14.23
C PRO A 388 14.65 -21.13 -13.34
N LEU A 389 15.10 -21.83 -12.30
CA LEU A 389 16.17 -21.33 -11.42
C LEU A 389 17.54 -21.37 -12.12
N LYS A 390 18.52 -20.65 -11.55
CA LYS A 390 19.94 -20.78 -11.91
C LYS A 390 20.61 -21.83 -11.02
N PRO A 391 21.18 -22.92 -11.54
CA PRO A 391 21.75 -23.98 -10.71
C PRO A 391 22.86 -23.46 -9.78
N ASN A 392 23.01 -24.11 -8.64
CA ASN A 392 24.00 -23.83 -7.59
C ASN A 392 23.84 -22.48 -6.88
N THR A 393 22.71 -21.78 -7.03
CA THR A 393 22.50 -20.48 -6.37
C THR A 393 21.63 -20.55 -5.12
N LEU A 394 20.79 -21.58 -4.98
CA LEU A 394 19.81 -21.65 -3.90
C LEU A 394 20.32 -22.46 -2.71
N SER A 395 20.29 -21.83 -1.53
CA SER A 395 20.60 -22.53 -0.29
C SER A 395 19.71 -22.08 0.86
N ALA A 396 19.20 -23.03 1.63
CA ALA A 396 18.43 -22.82 2.85
C ALA A 396 18.93 -23.72 3.97
N ARG A 397 18.64 -23.38 5.22
CA ARG A 397 19.01 -24.21 6.37
C ARG A 397 18.25 -25.54 6.35
N ASN A 398 16.93 -25.49 6.22
CA ASN A 398 16.07 -26.66 6.14
C ASN A 398 14.74 -26.33 5.43
N ILE A 399 14.00 -27.37 5.02
CA ILE A 399 12.64 -27.26 4.46
C ILE A 399 11.69 -28.22 5.18
N SER A 400 10.43 -27.81 5.41
CA SER A 400 9.45 -28.68 6.09
C SER A 400 7.98 -28.34 5.80
N GLY A 401 7.11 -29.32 6.04
CA GLY A 401 5.65 -29.15 6.10
C GLY A 401 4.90 -29.08 4.76
N PHE A 402 5.61 -28.98 3.63
CA PHE A 402 5.00 -28.91 2.29
C PHE A 402 4.30 -30.22 1.87
N LYS A 403 3.18 -30.09 1.14
CA LYS A 403 2.46 -31.23 0.55
C LYS A 403 3.09 -31.65 -0.78
N ASN A 404 3.52 -30.69 -1.60
CA ASN A 404 4.20 -30.93 -2.88
C ASN A 404 5.51 -30.15 -2.94
N ILE A 405 6.48 -30.67 -3.70
CA ILE A 405 7.70 -29.93 -4.02
C ILE A 405 7.92 -30.02 -5.53
N ASN A 406 8.07 -28.90 -6.20
CA ASN A 406 8.38 -28.86 -7.63
C ASN A 406 9.78 -28.28 -7.85
N PHE A 407 10.49 -28.81 -8.82
CA PHE A 407 11.76 -28.25 -9.30
C PHE A 407 11.59 -27.82 -10.75
N PHE A 408 11.90 -26.57 -11.06
CA PHE A 408 11.87 -26.02 -12.41
C PHE A 408 13.30 -25.84 -12.94
N LEU A 409 13.74 -26.84 -13.70
CA LEU A 409 15.10 -27.04 -14.15
C LEU A 409 15.33 -26.30 -15.49
N PRO A 410 16.46 -25.58 -15.66
CA PRO A 410 16.77 -24.90 -16.91
C PRO A 410 17.24 -25.89 -18.00
N PRO A 411 17.27 -25.50 -19.28
CA PRO A 411 17.68 -26.38 -20.38
C PRO A 411 19.17 -26.75 -20.36
N ASN A 412 20.03 -25.92 -19.76
CA ASN A 412 21.48 -26.00 -19.83
C ASN A 412 22.14 -26.61 -18.57
N ILE A 413 21.48 -27.59 -17.93
CA ILE A 413 22.01 -28.23 -16.73
C ILE A 413 23.21 -29.11 -17.06
N THR A 414 24.19 -29.09 -16.16
CA THR A 414 25.44 -29.85 -16.25
C THR A 414 25.53 -30.92 -15.15
N ASN A 415 26.43 -31.89 -15.35
CA ASN A 415 26.68 -32.94 -14.37
C ASN A 415 27.16 -32.35 -13.02
N GLY A 416 26.53 -32.75 -11.93
CA GLY A 416 26.85 -32.29 -10.57
C GLY A 416 26.15 -31.01 -10.13
N ASP A 417 25.36 -30.38 -11.01
CA ASP A 417 24.57 -29.19 -10.65
C ASP A 417 23.58 -29.49 -9.51
N SER A 418 23.43 -28.53 -8.59
CA SER A 418 22.50 -28.60 -7.48
C SER A 418 21.40 -27.56 -7.60
N MET A 419 20.15 -27.97 -7.46
CA MET A 419 19.00 -27.05 -7.51
C MET A 419 18.72 -26.41 -6.15
N LEU A 420 18.84 -27.17 -5.07
CA LEU A 420 18.71 -26.69 -3.70
C LEU A 420 19.75 -27.33 -2.79
N LYS A 421 20.53 -26.51 -2.09
CA LYS A 421 21.45 -26.94 -1.05
C LYS A 421 20.85 -26.71 0.35
N LEU A 422 20.78 -27.76 1.15
CA LEU A 422 20.31 -27.71 2.54
C LEU A 422 21.50 -27.74 3.50
N THR A 423 21.67 -26.65 4.25
CA THR A 423 22.93 -26.33 4.92
C THR A 423 22.98 -26.67 6.40
N ASP A 424 21.87 -27.02 7.07
CA ASP A 424 21.93 -27.41 8.48
C ASP A 424 22.82 -28.66 8.63
N PRO A 425 23.93 -28.64 9.39
CA PRO A 425 24.86 -29.77 9.41
C PRO A 425 24.31 -30.97 10.18
N ASN A 426 23.37 -30.78 11.10
CA ASN A 426 22.99 -31.81 12.06
C ASN A 426 21.52 -32.22 11.93
N ALA A 427 20.63 -31.28 11.62
CA ALA A 427 19.22 -31.56 11.49
C ALA A 427 18.93 -32.45 10.28
N HIS A 428 18.01 -33.39 10.48
CA HIS A 428 17.41 -34.12 9.36
C HIS A 428 16.43 -33.22 8.61
N THR A 429 16.33 -33.43 7.31
CA THR A 429 15.24 -32.90 6.48
C THR A 429 14.28 -34.05 6.23
N ASP A 430 13.10 -33.97 6.81
CA ASP A 430 12.10 -35.03 6.72
C ASP A 430 11.01 -34.70 5.70
N LEU A 431 11.08 -35.37 4.55
CA LEU A 431 10.11 -35.31 3.46
C LEU A 431 9.33 -36.63 3.34
N SER A 432 9.47 -37.56 4.29
CA SER A 432 8.82 -38.88 4.21
C SER A 432 7.28 -38.78 4.21
N ASN A 433 6.75 -37.75 4.88
CA ASN A 433 5.32 -37.54 5.07
C ASN A 433 4.68 -36.56 4.08
N ILE A 434 5.31 -36.24 2.94
CA ILE A 434 4.63 -35.38 1.97
C ILE A 434 3.32 -36.06 1.51
N GLY A 435 2.22 -35.31 1.57
CA GLY A 435 0.91 -35.82 1.15
C GLY A 435 0.73 -35.88 -0.37
N GLY A 436 1.60 -35.21 -1.13
CA GLY A 436 1.57 -35.09 -2.58
C GLY A 436 2.84 -35.63 -3.23
N LYS A 437 3.35 -34.94 -4.26
CA LYS A 437 4.48 -35.43 -5.07
C LYS A 437 5.69 -34.49 -5.02
N ILE A 438 6.88 -35.07 -5.14
CA ILE A 438 8.08 -34.34 -5.55
C ILE A 438 8.17 -34.45 -7.07
N THR A 439 8.09 -33.32 -7.78
CA THR A 439 8.09 -33.29 -9.24
C THR A 439 9.24 -32.47 -9.80
N ALA A 440 10.06 -33.05 -10.65
CA ALA A 440 11.04 -32.30 -11.45
C ALA A 440 10.45 -31.98 -12.83
N TYR A 441 10.57 -30.73 -13.29
CA TYR A 441 10.20 -30.28 -14.62
C TYR A 441 11.43 -29.75 -15.34
N ILE A 442 11.77 -30.34 -16.47
CA ILE A 442 12.85 -29.85 -17.34
C ILE A 442 12.23 -29.20 -18.57
N SER A 443 12.66 -27.98 -18.88
CA SER A 443 12.21 -27.21 -20.04
C SER A 443 13.24 -27.29 -21.17
N GLY A 444 12.79 -27.56 -22.40
CA GLY A 444 13.62 -27.49 -23.61
C GLY A 444 14.14 -28.84 -24.13
N ASN A 445 15.03 -28.76 -25.13
CA ASN A 445 15.78 -29.93 -25.60
C ASN A 445 16.92 -30.16 -24.60
N ALA A 446 16.70 -31.02 -23.61
CA ALA A 446 17.79 -31.48 -22.77
C ALA A 446 18.70 -32.36 -23.64
N ASP A 447 19.65 -31.76 -24.35
CA ASP A 447 20.80 -32.47 -24.92
C ASP A 447 21.69 -32.92 -23.76
N SER A 448 21.16 -33.79 -22.90
CA SER A 448 21.88 -34.40 -21.80
C SER A 448 22.73 -35.53 -22.38
N THR A 449 24.03 -35.30 -22.50
CA THR A 449 24.99 -36.37 -22.75
C THR A 449 24.86 -37.46 -21.66
N PRO A 450 24.93 -38.77 -21.98
CA PRO A 450 24.24 -39.85 -21.25
C PRO A 450 24.80 -40.26 -19.87
N THR A 451 25.51 -39.42 -19.12
CA THR A 451 26.18 -39.83 -17.87
C THR A 451 26.08 -38.81 -16.72
N SER A 452 25.13 -37.87 -16.79
CA SER A 452 25.07 -36.74 -15.85
C SER A 452 24.07 -36.99 -14.71
N THR A 453 24.47 -36.79 -13.46
CA THR A 453 23.60 -36.77 -12.28
C THR A 453 23.37 -35.32 -11.84
N VAL A 454 22.11 -34.94 -11.61
CA VAL A 454 21.73 -33.62 -11.13
C VAL A 454 21.13 -33.73 -9.74
N HIS A 455 21.64 -32.96 -8.80
CA HIS A 455 21.17 -32.96 -7.41
C HIS A 455 19.97 -32.01 -7.27
N LEU A 456 18.75 -32.53 -7.23
CA LEU A 456 17.57 -31.71 -6.94
C LEU A 456 17.64 -31.13 -5.53
N ILE A 457 17.98 -31.97 -4.56
CA ILE A 457 18.26 -31.56 -3.19
C ILE A 457 19.60 -32.16 -2.79
N LYS A 458 20.52 -31.31 -2.30
CA LYS A 458 21.79 -31.73 -1.71
C LYS A 458 21.80 -31.36 -0.23
N LYS A 459 21.92 -32.37 0.65
CA LYS A 459 21.98 -32.19 2.10
C LYS A 459 23.43 -32.18 2.58
N GLU A 460 23.80 -31.13 3.30
CA GLU A 460 25.14 -31.00 3.87
C GLU A 460 25.25 -31.54 5.30
N GLY A 461 26.49 -31.77 5.71
CA GLY A 461 26.85 -32.27 7.02
C GLY A 461 26.38 -33.69 7.31
N ASN A 462 26.16 -33.96 8.60
CA ASN A 462 25.77 -35.26 9.15
C ASN A 462 24.27 -35.53 9.08
N GLY A 463 23.43 -34.49 9.03
CA GLY A 463 21.98 -34.63 8.90
C GLY A 463 21.55 -35.37 7.63
N LEU A 464 20.43 -36.08 7.70
CA LEU A 464 19.92 -36.95 6.63
C LEU A 464 18.72 -36.33 5.91
N LEU A 465 18.58 -36.64 4.62
CA LEU A 465 17.40 -36.37 3.81
C LEU A 465 16.53 -37.64 3.80
N LYS A 466 15.39 -37.60 4.50
CA LYS A 466 14.41 -38.69 4.50
C LYS A 466 13.38 -38.42 3.41
N LEU A 467 13.37 -39.25 2.37
CA LEU A 467 12.51 -39.08 1.22
C LEU A 467 11.18 -39.83 1.38
N PRO A 468 10.12 -39.42 0.66
CA PRO A 468 8.88 -40.17 0.59
C PRO A 468 9.05 -41.49 -0.17
N ASP A 469 8.01 -42.30 -0.15
CA ASP A 469 7.92 -43.51 -0.97
C ASP A 469 8.11 -43.20 -2.47
N ALA A 470 8.65 -44.16 -3.21
CA ALA A 470 9.01 -43.96 -4.62
C ALA A 470 7.81 -43.59 -5.51
N SER A 471 6.56 -43.92 -5.12
CA SER A 471 5.37 -43.58 -5.91
C SER A 471 5.06 -42.08 -5.92
N LYS A 472 5.61 -41.34 -4.93
CA LYS A 472 5.50 -39.89 -4.81
C LYS A 472 6.64 -39.13 -5.49
N LEU A 473 7.63 -39.84 -6.01
CA LEU A 473 8.77 -39.28 -6.74
C LEU A 473 8.47 -39.34 -8.24
N VAL A 474 8.30 -38.18 -8.88
CA VAL A 474 7.96 -38.10 -10.30
C VAL A 474 8.92 -37.14 -11.00
N ALA A 475 9.46 -37.56 -12.14
CA ALA A 475 10.19 -36.65 -13.03
C ALA A 475 9.43 -36.51 -14.34
N ARG A 476 9.25 -35.27 -14.79
CA ARG A 476 8.54 -34.92 -16.02
C ARG A 476 9.45 -34.07 -16.89
N VAL A 477 9.64 -34.50 -18.13
CA VAL A 477 10.38 -33.70 -19.11
C VAL A 477 9.43 -33.25 -20.19
N VAL A 478 9.48 -31.95 -20.48
CA VAL A 478 8.67 -31.32 -21.51
C VAL A 478 9.61 -30.75 -22.56
N GLN A 479 9.56 -31.31 -23.75
CA GLN A 479 10.32 -30.84 -24.90
C GLN A 479 9.38 -30.13 -25.87
N GLY A 480 9.64 -28.83 -26.10
CA GLY A 480 8.75 -27.97 -26.89
C GLY A 480 7.37 -27.84 -26.24
N VAL A 481 6.31 -27.77 -27.05
CA VAL A 481 4.91 -27.69 -26.59
C VAL A 481 4.20 -29.06 -26.58
N SER A 482 4.74 -30.06 -27.29
CA SER A 482 4.00 -31.26 -27.70
C SER A 482 4.44 -32.57 -27.06
N LEU A 483 5.69 -32.72 -26.60
CA LEU A 483 6.21 -34.02 -26.18
C LEU A 483 6.47 -34.07 -24.68
N ARG A 484 5.88 -35.07 -24.00
CA ARG A 484 6.16 -35.42 -22.61
C ARG A 484 6.92 -36.74 -22.57
N TYR A 485 8.04 -36.76 -21.87
CA TYR A 485 8.83 -37.96 -21.59
C TYR A 485 8.68 -38.34 -20.12
N GLU A 486 8.35 -39.60 -19.84
CA GLU A 486 8.02 -40.10 -18.49
C GLU A 486 9.06 -41.10 -17.90
N ASN A 487 10.26 -41.23 -18.48
CA ASN A 487 11.21 -42.29 -18.09
C ASN A 487 12.46 -41.82 -17.31
N TYR A 488 12.40 -40.66 -16.68
CA TYR A 488 13.47 -40.24 -15.75
C TYR A 488 13.14 -40.75 -14.34
N TYR A 489 14.11 -41.35 -13.66
CA TYR A 489 13.92 -41.83 -12.29
C TYR A 489 14.71 -40.99 -11.30
N LEU A 490 14.08 -40.76 -10.15
CA LEU A 490 14.69 -40.07 -9.02
C LEU A 490 15.32 -41.11 -8.10
N THR A 491 16.59 -40.93 -7.75
CA THR A 491 17.28 -41.80 -6.80
C THR A 491 17.62 -41.09 -5.52
N ASN A 492 17.64 -41.85 -4.45
CA ASN A 492 18.22 -41.44 -3.20
C ASN A 492 19.69 -41.88 -3.16
N ASN A 493 20.61 -40.95 -2.99
CA ASN A 493 22.01 -41.26 -2.78
C ASN A 493 22.34 -41.19 -1.29
N ASN A 494 22.36 -42.35 -0.63
CA ASN A 494 22.75 -42.53 0.78
C ASN A 494 22.01 -41.61 1.79
N ASN A 495 20.76 -41.23 1.52
CA ASN A 495 19.99 -40.27 2.32
C ASN A 495 20.69 -38.90 2.43
N LYS A 496 21.47 -38.50 1.42
CA LYS A 496 22.19 -37.22 1.37
C LYS A 496 21.81 -36.38 0.16
N SER A 497 21.31 -36.99 -0.91
CA SER A 497 20.74 -36.24 -2.02
C SER A 497 19.55 -36.94 -2.67
N LEU A 498 18.68 -36.12 -3.23
CA LEU A 498 17.66 -36.51 -4.19
C LEU A 498 18.18 -36.17 -5.57
N ASP A 499 18.46 -37.20 -6.36
CA ASP A 499 19.18 -37.08 -7.61
C ASP A 499 18.27 -37.42 -8.79
N LEU A 500 18.35 -36.61 -9.84
CA LEU A 500 17.75 -36.86 -11.15
C LEU A 500 18.81 -37.45 -12.07
N ASN A 501 18.59 -38.69 -12.51
CA ASN A 501 19.49 -39.39 -13.42
C ASN A 501 18.95 -39.40 -14.84
N PHE A 502 19.82 -39.08 -15.80
CA PHE A 502 19.51 -39.03 -17.23
C PHE A 502 19.89 -40.31 -17.98
N ASP A 503 20.30 -41.36 -17.26
CA ASP A 503 20.76 -42.61 -17.86
C ASP A 503 19.60 -43.29 -18.61
N ARG A 504 19.66 -43.28 -19.95
CA ARG A 504 18.64 -43.80 -20.86
C ARG A 504 18.57 -45.33 -20.89
N LEU A 505 19.40 -46.03 -20.11
CA LEU A 505 19.69 -47.44 -20.32
C LEU A 505 19.86 -48.24 -19.02
N LYS A 506 18.78 -48.38 -18.24
CA LYS A 506 18.56 -49.65 -17.53
C LYS A 506 17.11 -50.10 -17.75
N THR A 507 17.02 -51.33 -18.26
CA THR A 507 15.82 -52.18 -18.38
C THR A 507 14.79 -51.83 -19.46
N GLY A 508 15.14 -51.93 -20.75
CA GLY A 508 14.22 -52.28 -21.85
C GLY A 508 12.84 -51.61 -21.92
N ALA A 509 12.64 -50.49 -21.23
CA ALA A 509 11.35 -49.86 -21.01
C ALA A 509 11.16 -48.85 -22.13
N HIS A 510 10.20 -49.15 -23.01
CA HIS A 510 9.79 -48.23 -24.05
C HIS A 510 9.53 -46.85 -23.45
N THR A 511 10.14 -45.82 -24.04
CA THR A 511 9.80 -44.42 -23.75
C THR A 511 8.34 -44.22 -24.10
N ASN A 512 7.46 -44.13 -23.09
CA ASN A 512 6.11 -43.64 -23.29
C ASN A 512 6.21 -42.15 -23.60
N VAL A 513 6.43 -41.83 -24.87
CA VAL A 513 6.33 -40.47 -25.39
C VAL A 513 4.85 -40.20 -25.58
N THR A 514 4.27 -39.36 -24.73
CA THR A 514 2.88 -38.96 -24.86
C THR A 514 2.79 -37.55 -25.40
N MET A 515 1.84 -37.31 -26.31
CA MET A 515 1.56 -35.95 -26.77
C MET A 515 0.84 -35.17 -25.66
N ASN A 516 1.26 -33.93 -25.44
CA ASN A 516 0.58 -33.02 -24.52
C ASN A 516 -0.88 -32.82 -25.00
N PRO A 517 -1.90 -33.12 -24.17
CA PRO A 517 -3.30 -32.98 -24.57
C PRO A 517 -3.64 -31.60 -25.14
N ASP A 518 -3.04 -30.53 -24.62
CA ASP A 518 -3.26 -29.15 -25.08
C ASP A 518 -2.80 -28.92 -26.54
N THR A 519 -1.88 -29.75 -27.05
CA THR A 519 -1.43 -29.66 -28.45
C THR A 519 -2.35 -30.37 -29.44
N LYS A 520 -3.34 -31.13 -28.97
CA LYS A 520 -4.35 -31.73 -29.83
C LYS A 520 -5.23 -30.67 -30.50
N SER A 521 -5.41 -29.51 -29.86
CA SER A 521 -6.15 -28.38 -30.44
C SER A 521 -5.59 -27.96 -31.81
N PHE A 522 -4.28 -28.02 -32.04
CA PHE A 522 -3.72 -27.66 -33.35
C PHE A 522 -4.19 -28.58 -34.49
N ALA A 523 -4.35 -29.87 -34.22
CA ALA A 523 -4.88 -30.84 -35.19
C ALA A 523 -6.42 -30.77 -35.26
N GLU A 524 -7.08 -30.62 -34.11
CA GLU A 524 -8.54 -30.60 -34.00
C GLU A 524 -9.14 -29.34 -34.63
N THR A 525 -8.56 -28.15 -34.41
CA THR A 525 -9.03 -26.90 -35.02
C THR A 525 -8.86 -26.90 -36.54
N ARG A 526 -7.76 -27.47 -37.07
CA ARG A 526 -7.58 -27.62 -38.52
C ARG A 526 -8.58 -28.60 -39.12
N THR A 527 -8.83 -29.71 -38.42
CA THR A 527 -9.81 -30.71 -38.87
C THR A 527 -11.24 -30.16 -38.82
N ALA A 528 -11.59 -29.39 -37.78
CA ALA A 528 -12.87 -28.68 -37.70
C ALA A 528 -13.02 -27.63 -38.82
N GLY A 529 -11.95 -26.92 -39.17
CA GLY A 529 -11.94 -25.99 -40.31
C GLY A 529 -12.15 -26.70 -41.65
N LEU A 530 -11.48 -27.84 -41.88
CA LEU A 530 -11.70 -28.68 -43.07
C LEU A 530 -13.13 -29.26 -43.10
N ALA A 531 -13.67 -29.65 -41.95
CA ALA A 531 -15.04 -30.11 -41.83
C ALA A 531 -16.06 -29.04 -42.24
N ALA A 532 -15.85 -27.80 -41.80
CA ALA A 532 -16.69 -26.66 -42.20
C ALA A 532 -16.59 -26.35 -43.70
N LEU A 533 -15.40 -26.46 -44.30
CA LEU A 533 -15.22 -26.30 -45.75
C LEU A 533 -15.90 -27.43 -46.53
N LYS A 534 -15.77 -28.68 -46.06
CA LYS A 534 -16.42 -29.84 -46.67
C LYS A 534 -17.94 -29.68 -46.64
N SER A 535 -18.53 -29.32 -45.50
CA SER A 535 -19.99 -29.12 -45.41
C SER A 535 -20.46 -27.96 -46.28
N GLY A 536 -19.70 -26.86 -46.38
CA GLY A 536 -19.98 -25.78 -47.34
C GLY A 536 -19.90 -26.24 -48.81
N SER A 537 -18.93 -27.09 -49.15
CA SER A 537 -18.82 -27.65 -50.51
C SER A 537 -19.93 -28.63 -50.84
N GLU A 538 -20.32 -29.49 -49.88
CA GLU A 538 -21.43 -30.43 -50.03
C GLU A 538 -22.77 -29.71 -50.20
N LEU A 539 -22.99 -28.61 -49.48
CA LEU A 539 -24.16 -27.75 -49.68
C LEU A 539 -24.25 -27.25 -51.13
N ILE A 540 -23.13 -26.78 -51.68
CA ILE A 540 -23.08 -26.29 -53.07
C ILE A 540 -23.30 -27.46 -54.03
N THR A 541 -22.59 -28.58 -53.90
CA THR A 541 -22.71 -29.70 -54.84
C THR A 541 -24.07 -30.39 -54.79
N ASN A 542 -24.65 -30.60 -53.61
CA ASN A 542 -25.95 -31.26 -53.45
C ASN A 542 -27.12 -30.43 -54.03
N TYR A 543 -26.93 -29.12 -54.15
CA TYR A 543 -27.94 -28.22 -54.71
C TYR A 543 -27.56 -27.64 -56.07
N LEU A 544 -26.34 -27.90 -56.57
CA LEU A 544 -25.91 -27.47 -57.90
C LEU A 544 -26.80 -28.05 -59.00
N ASP A 545 -27.16 -29.33 -58.89
CA ASP A 545 -28.09 -30.00 -59.81
C ASP A 545 -29.51 -29.42 -59.76
N LYS A 546 -29.90 -28.82 -58.64
CA LYS A 546 -31.20 -28.14 -58.48
C LYS A 546 -31.17 -26.68 -58.95
N LEU A 547 -29.99 -26.06 -58.93
CA LEU A 547 -29.75 -24.69 -59.41
C LEU A 547 -29.52 -24.66 -60.93
N ILE A 548 -29.14 -25.79 -61.56
CA ILE A 548 -28.90 -25.91 -63.01
C ILE A 548 -29.63 -27.15 -63.56
N PRO A 549 -30.98 -27.16 -63.64
CA PRO A 549 -31.73 -28.37 -63.99
C PRO A 549 -31.49 -28.88 -65.43
N ASP A 550 -31.17 -27.99 -66.39
CA ASP A 550 -31.10 -28.31 -67.83
C ASP A 550 -29.82 -27.79 -68.53
N GLY A 551 -28.74 -27.54 -67.80
CA GLY A 551 -27.44 -27.11 -68.37
C GLY A 551 -27.40 -25.68 -68.92
N HIS A 552 -28.48 -24.90 -68.79
CA HIS A 552 -28.54 -23.47 -69.08
C HIS A 552 -28.50 -22.66 -67.79
N LEU A 553 -27.53 -21.74 -67.66
CA LEU A 553 -27.35 -20.90 -66.47
C LEU A 553 -28.29 -19.67 -66.55
N GLU A 554 -29.49 -19.77 -66.01
CA GLU A 554 -30.33 -18.58 -65.75
C GLU A 554 -30.03 -18.04 -64.35
N LEU A 555 -29.53 -16.80 -64.27
CA LEU A 555 -29.14 -16.11 -63.03
C LEU A 555 -30.40 -15.70 -62.23
N PHE A 556 -30.93 -16.62 -61.42
CA PHE A 556 -31.92 -16.30 -60.39
C PHE A 556 -31.24 -16.13 -59.04
N PRO A 557 -31.57 -15.09 -58.25
CA PRO A 557 -31.07 -14.97 -56.90
C PRO A 557 -31.55 -16.15 -56.07
N PHE A 558 -30.62 -16.85 -55.42
CA PHE A 558 -30.94 -18.01 -54.59
C PHE A 558 -30.36 -17.84 -53.18
N ALA A 559 -30.98 -18.53 -52.22
CA ALA A 559 -30.46 -18.68 -50.87
C ALA A 559 -30.78 -20.08 -50.38
N ILE A 560 -29.77 -20.83 -49.98
CA ILE A 560 -29.87 -22.21 -49.50
C ILE A 560 -29.17 -22.26 -48.16
N GLY A 561 -29.85 -22.80 -47.15
CA GLY A 561 -29.31 -22.98 -45.80
C GLY A 561 -29.37 -24.43 -45.38
N GLU A 562 -28.30 -24.93 -44.77
CA GLU A 562 -28.24 -26.28 -44.21
C GLU A 562 -27.65 -26.25 -42.80
N VAL A 563 -28.31 -26.98 -41.89
CA VAL A 563 -27.79 -27.23 -40.54
C VAL A 563 -27.14 -28.61 -40.55
N HIS A 564 -25.89 -28.70 -40.09
CA HIS A 564 -25.19 -29.97 -39.96
C HIS A 564 -24.76 -30.23 -38.52
N SER A 565 -24.69 -31.52 -38.17
CA SER A 565 -24.09 -32.04 -36.94
C SER A 565 -23.27 -33.26 -37.30
N LEU A 566 -21.95 -33.11 -37.35
CA LEU A 566 -21.01 -34.13 -37.85
C LEU A 566 -20.02 -34.50 -36.75
N ARG A 567 -19.67 -35.79 -36.66
CA ARG A 567 -18.65 -36.29 -35.74
C ARG A 567 -17.47 -36.87 -36.52
N TYR A 568 -16.26 -36.40 -36.25
CA TYR A 568 -15.02 -36.86 -36.89
C TYR A 568 -14.11 -37.56 -35.89
N GLU A 569 -13.63 -38.76 -36.23
CA GLU A 569 -12.72 -39.55 -35.40
C GLU A 569 -11.26 -39.27 -35.80
N THR A 570 -10.50 -38.60 -34.92
CA THR A 570 -9.10 -38.17 -35.14
C THR A 570 -8.10 -38.89 -34.23
N GLY A 571 -8.52 -40.00 -33.62
CA GLY A 571 -7.89 -40.63 -32.45
C GLY A 571 -8.46 -40.12 -31.11
N SER A 572 -9.28 -39.07 -31.17
CA SER A 572 -10.37 -38.68 -30.26
C SER A 572 -11.61 -38.40 -31.14
N HIS A 573 -12.64 -37.70 -30.64
CA HIS A 573 -13.76 -37.24 -31.46
C HIS A 573 -13.86 -35.70 -31.56
N ILE A 574 -14.31 -35.18 -32.70
CA ILE A 574 -14.71 -33.77 -32.89
C ILE A 574 -16.19 -33.73 -33.29
N ASP A 575 -17.01 -33.03 -32.51
CA ASP A 575 -18.40 -32.74 -32.86
C ASP A 575 -18.50 -31.34 -33.48
N SER A 576 -18.77 -31.28 -34.79
CA SER A 576 -18.98 -30.04 -35.54
C SER A 576 -20.47 -29.81 -35.75
N LYS A 577 -21.02 -28.75 -35.14
CA LYS A 577 -22.38 -28.27 -35.39
C LYS A 577 -22.30 -26.92 -36.05
N GLY A 578 -23.00 -26.74 -37.16
CA GLY A 578 -22.93 -25.50 -37.91
C GLY A 578 -24.14 -25.28 -38.80
N TYR A 579 -24.31 -24.03 -39.20
CA TYR A 579 -25.27 -23.60 -40.21
C TYR A 579 -24.49 -22.99 -41.37
N ALA A 580 -24.64 -23.54 -42.56
CA ALA A 580 -24.05 -23.02 -43.77
C ALA A 580 -25.15 -22.36 -44.61
N VAL A 581 -24.88 -21.17 -45.15
CA VAL A 581 -25.76 -20.48 -46.09
C VAL A 581 -24.97 -20.18 -47.34
N ALA A 582 -25.49 -20.58 -48.50
CA ALA A 582 -25.02 -20.17 -49.80
C ALA A 582 -26.10 -19.29 -50.44
N ALA A 583 -25.75 -18.08 -50.83
CA ALA A 583 -26.63 -17.19 -51.57
C ALA A 583 -25.83 -16.52 -52.71
N GLY A 584 -26.46 -16.34 -53.86
CA GLY A 584 -25.81 -15.89 -55.09
C GLY A 584 -26.78 -15.27 -56.08
#